data_AF-A0A8X7UJ36-F1
#
_entry.id   AF-A0A8X7UJ36-F1
#
_cell.length_a   1.000
_cell.length_b   1.000
_cell.length_c   1.000
_cell.angle_alpha   90.00
_cell.angle_beta   90.00
_cell.angle_gamma   90.00
#
_symmetry.space_group_name_H-M   'P 1'
#
loop_
_entity.id
_entity.type
_entity.pdbx_description
1 polymer ?
#
loop_
_entity_poly.entity_id
_entity_poly.type
_entity_poly.pdbx_seq_one_letter_code
_entity_poly.pdbx_strand_id
1 'polypeptide(L)'
;MEWAMSALLNHPDKLEKLREETRSNVKHKGVIHESDLLSLTYLRCVINETLRLYPSGNYEIPENTTLFANAWAVHRDDELWEDAEVFKPEIFEGFLGDRDGYRFFLFGVGRRACHGAGFGMRTVALAVGALVQCFEWEKVDKGDIDMTPAFSMEMAKAEPLVALPKPWPDMVPILSQL
;
A
#
# COMPACT_ATOMS: atom_id res chain seq x y z
N MET A 1 -18.24 14.72 -9.08
CA MET A 1 -18.85 14.77 -10.43
C MET A 1 -19.39 16.15 -10.77
N GLU A 2 -20.27 16.72 -9.96
CA GLU A 2 -20.84 18.07 -10.17
C GLU A 2 -19.75 19.14 -10.37
N TRP A 3 -18.76 19.22 -9.47
CA TRP A 3 -17.63 20.14 -9.60
C TRP A 3 -16.85 20.01 -10.91
N ALA A 4 -16.60 18.78 -11.37
CA ALA A 4 -15.86 18.54 -12.61
C ALA A 4 -16.64 19.04 -13.83
N MET A 5 -17.94 18.75 -13.89
CA MET A 5 -18.80 19.20 -14.98
C MET A 5 -18.98 20.72 -14.96
N SER A 6 -19.17 21.33 -13.79
CA SER A 6 -19.26 22.79 -13.64
C SER A 6 -17.95 23.48 -14.08
N ALA A 7 -16.79 22.96 -13.69
CA ALA A 7 -15.50 23.49 -14.12
C ALA A 7 -15.31 23.38 -15.64
N LEU A 8 -15.65 22.23 -16.24
CA LEU A 8 -15.55 22.05 -17.69
C LEU A 8 -16.50 22.97 -18.47
N LEU A 9 -17.74 23.16 -17.99
CA LEU A 9 -18.71 24.06 -18.62
C LEU A 9 -18.28 25.54 -18.54
N ASN A 10 -17.61 25.93 -17.45
CA ASN A 10 -17.02 27.26 -17.30
C ASN A 10 -15.73 27.45 -18.13
N HIS A 11 -15.13 26.37 -18.64
CA HIS A 11 -13.90 26.40 -19.43
C HIS A 11 -14.06 25.61 -20.76
N PRO A 12 -14.78 26.17 -21.76
CA PRO A 12 -15.10 25.46 -23.00
C PRO A 12 -13.88 24.95 -23.78
N ASP A 13 -12.74 25.65 -23.71
CA ASP A 13 -11.49 25.23 -24.35
C ASP A 13 -10.94 23.93 -23.74
N LYS A 14 -11.07 23.78 -22.42
CA LYS A 14 -10.67 22.56 -21.69
C LYS A 14 -11.63 21.41 -21.97
N LEU A 15 -12.93 21.71 -22.05
CA LEU A 15 -13.95 20.74 -22.42
C LEU A 15 -13.76 20.22 -23.85
N GLU A 16 -13.45 21.08 -24.82
CA GLU A 16 -13.22 20.63 -26.18
C GLU A 16 -11.95 19.77 -26.29
N LYS A 17 -10.86 20.16 -25.61
CA LYS A 17 -9.67 19.33 -25.53
C LYS A 17 -9.93 17.94 -24.92
N LEU A 18 -10.78 17.87 -23.89
CA LEU A 18 -11.19 16.59 -23.31
C LEU A 18 -12.04 15.75 -24.27
N ARG A 19 -12.92 16.39 -25.05
CA ARG A 19 -13.71 15.71 -26.10
C ARG A 19 -12.80 15.16 -27.21
N GLU A 20 -11.80 15.92 -27.63
CA GLU A 20 -10.81 15.48 -28.61
C GLU A 20 -10.07 14.24 -28.11
N GLU A 21 -9.53 14.27 -26.90
CA GLU A 21 -8.87 13.09 -26.31
C GLU A 21 -9.80 11.88 -26.27
N THR A 22 -11.05 12.08 -25.83
CA THR A 22 -12.03 11.00 -25.75
C THR A 22 -12.33 10.41 -27.12
N ARG A 23 -12.53 11.25 -28.15
CA ARG A 23 -12.79 10.80 -29.53
C ARG A 23 -11.60 10.08 -30.16
N SER A 24 -10.38 10.49 -29.83
CA SER A 24 -9.17 9.89 -30.39
C SER A 24 -8.83 8.54 -29.76
N ASN A 25 -9.12 8.36 -28.47
CA ASN A 25 -8.64 7.22 -27.70
C ASN A 25 -9.71 6.15 -27.38
N VAL A 26 -11.00 6.51 -27.38
CA VAL A 26 -12.09 5.53 -27.20
C VAL A 26 -12.34 4.83 -28.54
N LYS A 27 -11.92 3.55 -28.63
CA LYS A 27 -11.83 2.81 -29.90
C LYS A 27 -13.14 2.12 -30.31
N HIS A 28 -14.08 1.94 -29.39
CA HIS A 28 -15.42 1.41 -29.69
C HIS A 28 -16.40 2.53 -30.02
N LYS A 29 -17.38 2.23 -30.87
CA LYS A 29 -18.51 3.11 -31.19
C LYS A 29 -19.52 3.16 -30.04
N GLY A 30 -19.07 3.52 -28.83
CA GLY A 30 -19.89 3.44 -27.62
C GLY A 30 -19.42 4.32 -26.47
N VAL A 31 -20.03 4.09 -25.32
CA VAL A 31 -19.69 4.74 -24.04
C VAL A 31 -18.32 4.27 -23.57
N ILE A 32 -17.57 5.14 -22.91
CA ILE A 32 -16.27 4.83 -22.30
C ILE A 32 -16.30 3.51 -21.50
N HIS A 33 -15.30 2.65 -21.69
CA HIS A 33 -15.08 1.44 -20.90
C HIS A 33 -13.83 1.60 -20.01
N GLU A 34 -13.74 0.78 -18.97
CA GLU A 34 -12.62 0.81 -18.02
C GLU A 34 -11.25 0.66 -18.70
N SER A 35 -11.16 -0.19 -19.73
CA SER A 35 -9.93 -0.39 -20.50
C SER A 35 -9.44 0.86 -21.23
N ASP A 36 -10.32 1.83 -21.52
CA ASP A 36 -9.94 3.09 -22.17
C ASP A 36 -9.25 4.06 -21.20
N LEU A 37 -9.54 3.95 -19.90
CA LEU A 37 -9.11 4.95 -18.90
C LEU A 37 -7.58 5.11 -18.86
N LEU A 38 -6.84 4.05 -19.16
CA LEU A 38 -5.38 4.09 -19.26
C LEU A 38 -4.86 5.03 -20.35
N SER A 39 -5.66 5.26 -21.40
CA SER A 39 -5.31 6.12 -22.54
C SER A 39 -5.82 7.56 -22.41
N LEU A 40 -6.72 7.83 -21.46
CA LEU A 40 -7.36 9.14 -21.27
C LEU A 40 -6.61 9.98 -20.23
N THR A 41 -5.42 10.41 -20.61
CA THR A 41 -4.49 11.11 -19.71
C THR A 41 -5.00 12.48 -19.27
N TYR A 42 -5.64 13.21 -20.18
CA TYR A 42 -6.18 14.54 -19.94
C TYR A 42 -7.47 14.48 -19.12
N LEU A 43 -8.31 13.45 -19.30
CA LEU A 43 -9.42 13.17 -18.38
C LEU A 43 -8.91 13.04 -16.94
N ARG A 44 -7.83 12.27 -16.72
CA ARG A 44 -7.19 12.16 -15.40
C ARG A 44 -6.70 13.51 -14.89
N CYS A 45 -6.11 14.35 -15.73
CA CYS A 45 -5.72 15.71 -15.36
C CYS A 45 -6.92 16.56 -14.91
N VAL A 46 -8.03 16.51 -15.63
CA VAL A 46 -9.26 17.24 -15.29
C VAL A 46 -9.81 16.79 -13.93
N ILE A 47 -9.85 15.47 -13.68
CA ILE A 47 -10.30 14.92 -12.40
C ILE A 47 -9.38 15.39 -11.26
N ASN A 48 -8.06 15.26 -11.42
CA ASN A 48 -7.10 15.66 -10.39
C ASN A 48 -7.16 17.15 -10.08
N GLU A 49 -7.28 18.00 -11.10
CA GLU A 49 -7.40 19.44 -10.92
C GLU A 49 -8.73 19.83 -10.26
N THR A 50 -9.82 19.13 -10.61
CA THR A 50 -11.10 19.29 -9.93
C THR A 50 -10.97 18.96 -8.46
N LEU A 51 -10.33 17.83 -8.10
CA LEU A 51 -10.15 17.43 -6.70
C LEU A 51 -9.18 18.35 -5.96
N ARG A 52 -8.21 18.97 -6.64
CA ARG A 52 -7.32 19.98 -6.05
C ARG A 52 -8.07 21.26 -5.68
N LEU A 53 -8.99 21.71 -6.54
CA LEU A 53 -9.78 22.92 -6.33
C LEU A 53 -11.00 22.68 -5.42
N TYR A 54 -11.60 21.49 -5.51
CA TYR A 54 -12.82 21.10 -4.83
C TYR A 54 -12.63 19.71 -4.20
N PRO A 55 -11.79 19.61 -3.15
CA PRO A 55 -11.55 18.34 -2.48
C PRO A 55 -12.85 17.79 -1.90
N SER A 56 -13.08 16.48 -2.05
CA SER A 56 -14.17 15.80 -1.36
C SER A 56 -13.83 15.70 0.12
N GLY A 57 -14.65 16.31 0.98
CA GLY A 57 -14.43 16.35 2.43
C GLY A 57 -14.02 17.74 2.89
N ASN A 58 -15.00 18.62 3.07
CA ASN A 58 -14.78 19.91 3.72
C ASN A 58 -14.71 19.69 5.23
N TYR A 59 -13.54 19.26 5.70
CA TYR A 59 -13.22 19.34 7.11
C TYR A 59 -12.33 20.55 7.32
N GLU A 60 -12.82 21.53 8.09
CA GLU A 60 -11.96 22.56 8.65
C GLU A 60 -11.11 21.90 9.72
N ILE A 61 -9.81 21.79 9.46
CA ILE A 61 -8.82 21.32 10.43
C ILE A 61 -8.12 22.58 10.97
N PRO A 62 -8.36 22.98 12.23
CA PRO A 62 -7.73 24.15 12.81
C PRO A 62 -6.21 24.05 12.77
N GLU A 63 -5.53 25.20 12.66
CA GLU A 63 -4.08 25.27 12.79
C GLU A 63 -3.64 24.65 14.13
N ASN A 64 -2.47 24.00 14.13
CA ASN A 64 -1.91 23.28 15.29
C ASN A 64 -2.66 22.01 15.71
N THR A 65 -3.61 21.52 14.90
CA THR A 65 -4.20 20.19 15.10
C THR A 65 -3.19 19.10 14.78
N THR A 66 -3.02 18.14 15.68
CA THR A 66 -2.21 16.93 15.43
C THR A 66 -3.08 15.88 14.74
N LEU A 67 -2.66 15.43 13.57
CA LEU A 67 -3.31 14.35 12.83
C LEU A 67 -2.52 13.06 12.97
N PHE A 68 -3.22 11.97 13.22
CA PHE A 68 -2.65 10.63 13.29
C PHE A 68 -3.12 9.79 12.10
N ALA A 69 -2.19 9.44 11.21
CA ALA A 69 -2.48 8.51 10.12
C ALA A 69 -2.46 7.08 10.68
N ASN A 70 -3.64 6.51 10.90
CA ASN A 70 -3.78 5.18 11.48
C ASN A 70 -3.48 4.08 10.45
N ALA A 71 -2.20 3.78 10.24
CA ALA A 71 -1.76 2.73 9.33
C ALA A 71 -2.36 1.35 9.69
N TRP A 72 -2.51 1.05 10.98
CA TRP A 72 -3.07 -0.23 11.44
C TRP A 72 -4.49 -0.45 10.95
N ALA A 73 -5.34 0.59 11.04
CA ALA A 73 -6.72 0.52 10.57
C ALA A 73 -6.76 0.43 9.03
N VAL A 74 -5.97 1.23 8.33
CA VAL A 74 -5.95 1.21 6.84
C VAL A 74 -5.45 -0.14 6.30
N HIS A 75 -4.49 -0.79 6.95
CA HIS A 75 -3.95 -2.09 6.52
C HIS A 75 -4.87 -3.27 6.89
N ARG A 76 -6.00 -3.02 7.55
CA ARG A 76 -7.03 -3.99 7.94
C ARG A 76 -8.42 -3.64 7.42
N ASP A 77 -8.49 -2.67 6.51
CA ASP A 77 -9.75 -2.24 5.93
C ASP A 77 -10.14 -3.17 4.79
N ASP A 78 -11.23 -3.92 4.96
CA ASP A 78 -11.77 -4.85 3.95
C ASP A 78 -12.23 -4.14 2.67
N GLU A 79 -12.46 -2.82 2.69
CA GLU A 79 -12.73 -2.04 1.47
C GLU A 79 -11.46 -1.81 0.63
N LEU A 80 -10.27 -1.91 1.26
CA LEU A 80 -8.97 -1.66 0.63
C LEU A 80 -8.16 -2.94 0.38
N TRP A 81 -8.40 -3.98 1.18
CA TRP A 81 -7.67 -5.25 1.16
C TRP A 81 -8.65 -6.43 1.11
N GLU A 82 -8.50 -7.29 0.10
CA GLU A 82 -9.21 -8.56 0.06
C GLU A 82 -8.72 -9.46 1.19
N ASP A 83 -9.64 -9.98 2.00
CA ASP A 83 -9.35 -10.83 3.16
C ASP A 83 -8.33 -10.17 4.12
N ALA A 84 -8.60 -8.94 4.59
CA ALA A 84 -7.60 -8.08 5.23
C ALA A 84 -6.95 -8.66 6.51
N GLU A 85 -7.62 -9.60 7.18
CA GLU A 85 -7.12 -10.29 8.37
C GLU A 85 -6.37 -11.60 8.06
N VAL A 86 -6.31 -12.02 6.79
CA VAL A 86 -5.63 -13.25 6.37
C VAL A 86 -4.19 -12.95 5.96
N PHE A 87 -3.24 -13.73 6.49
CA PHE A 87 -1.85 -13.66 6.05
C PHE A 87 -1.70 -14.28 4.65
N LYS A 88 -1.78 -13.43 3.61
CA LYS A 88 -1.73 -13.78 2.18
C LYS A 88 -0.64 -12.97 1.47
N PRO A 89 0.64 -13.39 1.49
CA PRO A 89 1.74 -12.64 0.85
C PRO A 89 1.51 -12.32 -0.63
N GLU A 90 0.72 -13.14 -1.31
CA GLU A 90 0.41 -13.05 -2.74
C GLU A 90 -0.29 -11.75 -3.12
N ILE A 91 -0.95 -11.06 -2.17
CA ILE A 91 -1.56 -9.73 -2.42
C ILE A 91 -0.52 -8.67 -2.82
N PHE A 92 0.76 -8.91 -2.53
CA PHE A 92 1.84 -8.01 -2.92
C PHE A 92 2.49 -8.38 -4.26
N GLU A 93 2.06 -9.46 -4.92
CA GLU A 93 2.49 -9.75 -6.29
C GLU A 93 1.93 -8.68 -7.25
N GLY A 94 2.82 -7.98 -7.96
CA GLY A 94 2.41 -6.87 -8.83
C GLY A 94 2.06 -5.56 -8.10
N PHE A 95 2.34 -5.47 -6.79
CA PHE A 95 2.09 -4.27 -6.00
C PHE A 95 2.85 -3.04 -6.54
N LEU A 96 2.13 -1.93 -6.77
CA LEU A 96 2.64 -0.73 -7.44
C LEU A 96 3.12 0.37 -6.47
N GLY A 97 3.15 0.11 -5.15
CA GLY A 97 3.56 1.09 -4.15
C GLY A 97 2.57 2.25 -4.00
N ASP A 98 3.08 3.47 -3.86
CA ASP A 98 2.30 4.70 -3.73
C ASP A 98 1.28 4.92 -4.87
N ARG A 99 1.48 4.28 -6.03
CA ARG A 99 0.57 4.38 -7.18
C ARG A 99 -0.76 3.67 -6.95
N ASP A 100 -0.87 2.90 -5.87
CA ASP A 100 -2.04 2.13 -5.49
C ASP A 100 -2.89 2.85 -4.43
N GLY A 101 -3.06 4.17 -4.60
CA GLY A 101 -3.93 4.98 -3.76
C GLY A 101 -3.46 5.19 -2.31
N TYR A 102 -2.15 5.00 -2.03
CA TYR A 102 -1.61 5.07 -0.67
C TYR A 102 -2.28 4.12 0.33
N ARG A 103 -2.81 2.97 -0.11
CA ARG A 103 -3.40 1.96 0.81
C ARG A 103 -2.37 1.23 1.67
N PHE A 104 -1.08 1.33 1.33
CA PHE A 104 0.05 0.80 2.11
C PHE A 104 1.11 1.89 2.30
N PHE A 105 1.46 2.19 3.56
CA PHE A 105 2.38 3.28 3.91
C PHE A 105 3.14 3.02 5.22
N LEU A 106 3.64 1.79 5.41
CA LEU A 106 4.34 1.39 6.64
C LEU A 106 5.55 2.30 6.98
N PHE A 107 6.27 2.75 5.95
CA PHE A 107 7.38 3.68 6.09
C PHE A 107 6.99 5.15 5.86
N GLY A 108 5.69 5.47 5.94
CA GLY A 108 5.16 6.78 5.59
C GLY A 108 5.27 7.09 4.09
N VAL A 109 4.82 8.28 3.70
CA VAL A 109 4.76 8.74 2.31
C VAL A 109 5.23 10.20 2.21
N GLY A 110 5.71 10.60 1.04
CA GLY A 110 6.12 11.97 0.75
C GLY A 110 7.30 12.47 1.60
N ARG A 111 7.29 13.77 1.94
CA ARG A 111 8.45 14.46 2.57
C ARG A 111 8.86 13.95 3.95
N ARG A 112 7.97 13.21 4.62
CA ARG A 112 8.18 12.64 5.96
C ARG A 112 8.30 11.12 5.94
N ALA A 113 8.43 10.52 4.75
CA ALA A 113 8.72 9.10 4.64
C ALA A 113 10.03 8.75 5.38
N CYS A 114 10.08 7.56 5.96
CA CYS A 114 11.19 7.06 6.74
C CYS A 114 12.44 7.00 5.87
N HIS A 115 13.46 7.76 6.26
CA HIS A 115 14.75 7.77 5.57
C HIS A 115 15.45 6.40 5.60
N GLY A 116 15.16 5.60 6.63
CA GLY A 116 15.71 4.25 6.80
C GLY A 116 14.93 3.15 6.06
N ALA A 117 13.85 3.44 5.34
CA ALA A 117 12.98 2.42 4.74
C ALA A 117 13.75 1.40 3.89
N GLY A 118 14.62 1.89 3.00
CA GLY A 118 15.43 1.02 2.14
C GLY A 118 16.45 0.17 2.90
N PHE A 119 17.02 0.71 3.98
CA PHE A 119 17.92 -0.04 4.85
C PHE A 119 17.15 -1.10 5.65
N GLY A 120 16.05 -0.71 6.29
CA GLY A 120 15.20 -1.60 7.09
C GLY A 120 14.71 -2.80 6.27
N MET A 121 14.18 -2.56 5.07
CA MET A 121 13.70 -3.65 4.21
C MET A 121 14.81 -4.63 3.81
N ARG A 122 16.01 -4.13 3.48
CA ARG A 122 17.14 -4.99 3.14
C ARG A 122 17.60 -5.81 4.33
N THR A 123 17.70 -5.19 5.50
CA THR A 123 18.12 -5.86 6.74
C THR A 123 17.14 -6.97 7.13
N VAL A 124 15.84 -6.68 7.11
CA VAL A 124 14.80 -7.68 7.43
C VAL A 124 14.79 -8.79 6.39
N ALA A 125 14.85 -8.47 5.10
CA ALA A 125 14.88 -9.48 4.04
C ALA A 125 16.09 -10.42 4.14
N LEU A 126 17.29 -9.87 4.42
CA LEU A 126 18.50 -10.66 4.62
C LEU A 126 18.41 -11.53 5.88
N ALA A 127 17.93 -10.97 7.00
CA ALA A 127 17.81 -11.69 8.25
C ALA A 127 16.80 -12.85 8.14
N VAL A 128 15.58 -12.58 7.67
CA VAL A 128 14.54 -13.60 7.50
C VAL A 128 14.97 -14.64 6.47
N GLY A 129 15.50 -14.20 5.32
CA GLY A 129 16.00 -15.09 4.28
C GLY A 129 17.10 -16.02 4.80
N ALA A 130 18.08 -15.49 5.54
CA ALA A 130 19.15 -16.29 6.12
C ALA A 130 18.63 -17.27 7.19
N LEU A 131 17.70 -16.85 8.05
CA LEU A 131 17.11 -17.73 9.07
C LEU A 131 16.36 -18.90 8.44
N VAL A 132 15.58 -18.65 7.38
CA VAL A 132 14.84 -19.69 6.64
C VAL A 132 15.78 -20.58 5.83
N GLN A 133 16.82 -20.00 5.22
CA GLN A 133 17.82 -20.74 4.45
C GLN A 133 18.66 -21.68 5.32
N CYS A 134 19.03 -21.24 6.54
CA CYS A 134 19.96 -21.96 7.39
C CYS A 134 19.28 -23.03 8.26
N PHE A 135 18.02 -22.82 8.65
CA PHE A 135 17.34 -23.65 9.64
C PHE A 135 15.94 -24.10 9.18
N GLU A 136 15.62 -25.35 9.49
CA GLU A 136 14.26 -25.85 9.66
C GLU A 136 13.72 -25.34 11.00
N TRP A 137 12.50 -24.80 11.00
CA TRP A 137 11.88 -24.20 12.19
C TRP A 137 10.66 -25.00 12.64
N GLU A 138 10.62 -25.35 13.93
CA GLU A 138 9.50 -26.04 14.53
C GLU A 138 8.90 -25.24 15.70
N LYS A 139 7.57 -25.36 15.87
CA LYS A 139 6.88 -24.84 17.06
C LYS A 139 7.25 -25.69 18.28
N VAL A 140 7.45 -25.03 19.42
CA VAL A 140 7.69 -25.72 20.71
C VAL A 140 6.44 -26.48 21.13
N ASP A 141 5.29 -25.83 21.01
CA ASP A 141 3.99 -26.40 21.36
C ASP A 141 3.17 -26.77 20.11
N LYS A 142 2.22 -27.71 20.28
CA LYS A 142 1.33 -28.15 19.19
C LYS A 142 0.27 -27.10 18.81
N GLY A 143 0.02 -26.12 19.67
CA GLY A 143 -0.94 -25.05 19.44
C GLY A 143 -0.47 -24.01 18.43
N ASP A 144 -1.33 -23.03 18.15
CA ASP A 144 -0.95 -21.88 17.35
C ASP A 144 -0.13 -20.88 18.17
N ILE A 145 0.77 -20.17 17.49
CA ILE A 145 1.57 -19.11 18.11
C ILE A 145 0.63 -17.93 18.37
N ASP A 146 0.61 -17.42 19.60
CA ASP A 146 -0.14 -16.21 19.92
C ASP A 146 0.38 -15.02 19.11
N MET A 147 -0.50 -14.38 18.35
CA MET A 147 -0.19 -13.23 17.49
C MET A 147 -0.70 -11.90 18.08
N THR A 148 -1.15 -11.91 19.33
CA THR A 148 -1.64 -10.73 20.04
C THR A 148 -0.53 -9.66 20.11
N PRO A 149 -0.79 -8.41 19.68
CA PRO A 149 0.16 -7.32 19.82
C PRO A 149 0.20 -6.80 21.26
N ALA A 150 1.37 -6.36 21.71
CA ALA A 150 1.50 -5.60 22.94
C ALA A 150 0.84 -4.22 22.75
N PHE A 151 0.24 -3.68 23.82
CA PHE A 151 -0.22 -2.30 23.81
C PHE A 151 0.98 -1.35 23.88
N SER A 152 1.46 -0.90 22.72
CA SER A 152 2.64 -0.05 22.62
C SER A 152 2.58 0.84 21.36
N MET A 153 3.49 1.82 21.27
CA MET A 153 3.63 2.67 20.08
C MET A 153 4.17 1.87 18.87
N GLU A 154 4.89 0.78 19.14
CA GLU A 154 5.38 -0.16 18.14
C GLU A 154 4.50 -1.41 18.11
N MET A 155 4.38 -2.04 16.94
CA MET A 155 3.67 -3.32 16.78
C MET A 155 4.53 -4.49 17.26
N ALA A 156 4.86 -4.51 18.56
CA ALA A 156 5.53 -5.62 19.20
C ALA A 156 4.54 -6.75 19.52
N LYS A 157 4.99 -8.00 19.59
CA LYS A 157 4.18 -9.10 20.12
C LYS A 157 4.00 -8.94 21.64
N ALA A 158 2.84 -9.31 22.17
CA ALA A 158 2.60 -9.37 23.61
C ALA A 158 3.50 -10.42 24.26
N GLU A 159 3.57 -11.60 23.65
CA GLU A 159 4.45 -12.69 24.05
C GLU A 159 5.54 -12.93 23.00
N PRO A 160 6.84 -13.01 23.39
CA PRO A 160 7.92 -13.31 22.46
C PRO A 160 7.75 -14.66 21.76
N LEU A 161 8.21 -14.75 20.51
CA LEU A 161 8.27 -16.04 19.81
C LEU A 161 9.35 -16.93 20.43
N VAL A 162 8.97 -18.16 20.78
CA VAL A 162 9.90 -19.24 21.12
C VAL A 162 9.72 -20.36 20.09
N ALA A 163 10.80 -20.73 19.41
CA ALA A 163 10.82 -21.73 18.35
C ALA A 163 12.12 -22.54 18.38
N LEU A 164 12.09 -23.74 17.80
CA LEU A 164 13.25 -24.64 17.74
C LEU A 164 13.91 -24.53 16.36
N PRO A 165 15.12 -23.94 16.25
CA PRO A 165 15.88 -23.96 15.02
C PRO A 165 16.68 -25.27 14.90
N LYS A 166 16.56 -25.94 13.76
CA LYS A 166 17.34 -27.12 13.41
C LYS A 166 18.08 -26.86 12.11
N PRO A 167 19.43 -26.87 12.10
CA PRO A 167 20.18 -26.66 10.87
C PRO A 167 19.79 -27.66 9.78
N TRP A 168 19.66 -27.19 8.54
CA TRP A 168 19.57 -28.10 7.40
C TRP A 168 20.86 -28.91 7.28
N PRO A 169 20.82 -30.21 6.92
CA PRO A 169 22.02 -31.04 6.81
C PRO A 169 23.11 -30.40 5.94
N ASP A 170 22.72 -29.80 4.81
CA ASP A 170 23.65 -29.15 3.86
C ASP A 170 24.25 -27.84 4.41
N MET A 171 23.61 -27.22 5.40
CA MET A 171 24.06 -25.98 6.02
C MET A 171 24.98 -26.21 7.22
N VAL A 172 24.98 -27.40 7.82
CA VAL A 172 25.82 -27.75 8.99
C VAL A 172 27.31 -27.44 8.76
N PRO A 173 27.95 -27.81 7.62
CA PRO A 173 29.38 -27.56 7.42
C PRO A 173 29.74 -26.07 7.36
N ILE A 174 28.80 -25.23 6.89
CA ILE A 174 28.98 -23.77 6.80
C ILE A 174 28.81 -23.16 8.19
N LEU A 175 27.73 -23.54 8.88
CA LEU A 175 27.39 -22.98 10.19
C LEU A 175 28.40 -23.39 11.27
N SER A 176 29.03 -24.56 11.17
CA SER A 176 30.05 -25.00 12.12
C SER A 176 31.39 -24.23 12.04
N GLN A 177 31.55 -23.36 11.03
CA GLN A 177 32.75 -22.54 10.84
C GLN A 177 32.59 -21.10 11.34
N LEU A 178 31.37 -20.70 11.71
CA LEU A 178 31.06 -19.41 12.33
C LEU A 178 31.37 -19.45 13.82
#